data_AF-A0A291R0C5-F1
#
_entry.id   AF-A0A291R0C5-F1
#
_cell.length_a   1.000
_cell.length_b   1.000
_cell.length_c   1.000
_cell.angle_alpha   90.00
_cell.angle_beta   90.00
_cell.angle_gamma   90.00
#
_symmetry.space_group_name_H-M   'P 1'
#
loop_
_entity.id
_entity.type
_entity.pdbx_description
1 polymer ?
#
loop_
_entity_poly.entity_id
_entity_poly.type
_entity_poly.pdbx_seq_one_letter_code
_entity_poly.pdbx_strand_id
1 'polypeptide(L)'
;MDTGKYIESTALLKGTFFENTRIIITEYNQEGAMGFVFNKLFPRKFNELAEFADCPPFPLYDGGPVDREHLYFIHRRPDLIEGGIKISAGIYYGGDFATAVACMKNGDLREDDIKLFIGYCGWNWKEIDGELAEGSWKPLEGVNLLQVIL
;
A
#
# COMPACT_ATOMS: atom_id res chain seq x y z
N MET A 1 -4.74 -3.14 -16.98
CA MET A 1 -4.78 -2.54 -15.63
C MET A 1 -4.12 -1.15 -15.69
N ASP A 2 -4.15 -0.34 -14.62
CA ASP A 2 -3.39 0.92 -14.49
C ASP A 2 -3.08 1.20 -13.01
N THR A 3 -2.16 2.13 -12.75
CA THR A 3 -1.84 2.64 -11.41
C THR A 3 -3.04 3.36 -10.77
N GLY A 4 -3.09 3.37 -9.43
CA GLY A 4 -4.18 4.00 -8.68
C GLY A 4 -5.51 3.23 -8.71
N LYS A 5 -5.53 2.04 -9.31
CA LYS A 5 -6.68 1.13 -9.30
C LYS A 5 -6.66 0.24 -8.06
N TYR A 6 -7.85 -0.19 -7.67
CA TYR A 6 -8.06 -1.05 -6.51
C TYR A 6 -8.70 -2.34 -6.95
N ILE A 7 -8.29 -3.44 -6.33
CA ILE A 7 -8.84 -4.77 -6.59
C ILE A 7 -9.18 -5.45 -5.27
N GLU A 8 -10.13 -6.37 -5.31
CA GLU A 8 -10.49 -7.23 -4.20
C GLU A 8 -10.43 -8.71 -4.58
N SER A 9 -9.99 -9.54 -3.64
CA SER A 9 -9.89 -10.98 -3.80
C SER A 9 -11.28 -11.61 -3.97
N THR A 10 -11.40 -12.65 -4.78
CA THR A 10 -12.62 -13.45 -4.87
C THR A 10 -12.55 -14.72 -4.03
N ALA A 11 -13.63 -15.51 -4.05
CA ALA A 11 -13.66 -16.82 -3.39
C ALA A 11 -12.64 -17.81 -3.96
N LEU A 12 -12.11 -17.57 -5.17
CA LEU A 12 -11.06 -18.41 -5.77
C LEU A 12 -9.74 -18.35 -4.99
N LEU A 13 -9.50 -17.26 -4.24
CA LEU A 13 -8.30 -17.06 -3.44
C LEU A 13 -8.46 -17.51 -1.97
N LYS A 14 -9.56 -18.20 -1.64
CA LYS A 14 -9.81 -18.71 -0.29
C LYS A 14 -8.71 -19.70 0.13
N GLY A 15 -8.22 -19.57 1.37
CA GLY A 15 -7.14 -20.38 1.92
C GLY A 15 -5.73 -19.96 1.48
N THR A 16 -5.60 -18.89 0.70
CA THR A 16 -4.31 -18.31 0.31
C THR A 16 -3.96 -17.11 1.19
N PHE A 17 -2.75 -16.56 1.02
CA PHE A 17 -2.38 -15.27 1.63
C PHE A 17 -3.36 -14.14 1.27
N PHE A 18 -3.99 -14.23 0.10
CA PHE A 18 -4.83 -13.20 -0.49
C PHE A 18 -6.31 -13.31 -0.12
N GLU A 19 -6.70 -14.25 0.74
CA GLU A 19 -8.09 -14.37 1.19
C GLU A 19 -8.56 -13.07 1.88
N ASN A 20 -9.70 -12.53 1.43
CA ASN A 20 -10.31 -11.29 1.94
C ASN A 20 -9.40 -10.05 1.84
N THR A 21 -8.48 -10.03 0.88
CA THR A 21 -7.57 -8.89 0.68
C THR A 21 -8.13 -7.88 -0.31
N ARG A 22 -7.77 -6.62 -0.08
CA ARG A 22 -7.97 -5.52 -1.01
C ARG A 22 -6.63 -4.86 -1.27
N ILE A 23 -6.33 -4.63 -2.54
CA ILE A 23 -5.02 -4.18 -3.00
C ILE A 23 -5.17 -2.88 -3.78
N ILE A 24 -4.25 -1.95 -3.55
CA ILE A 24 -4.02 -0.79 -4.42
C ILE A 24 -2.84 -1.06 -5.35
N ILE A 25 -3.01 -0.82 -6.65
CA ILE A 25 -1.93 -0.93 -7.65
C ILE A 25 -1.16 0.38 -7.69
N THR A 26 0.15 0.32 -7.41
CA THR A 26 1.05 1.49 -7.36
C THR A 26 1.98 1.56 -8.55
N GLU A 27 2.28 0.42 -9.19
CA GLU A 27 3.02 0.36 -10.44
C GLU A 27 2.36 -0.62 -11.42
N TYR A 28 2.40 -0.27 -12.71
CA TYR A 28 1.96 -1.13 -13.80
C TYR A 28 2.66 -0.73 -15.09
N ASN A 29 3.61 -1.54 -15.55
CA ASN A 29 4.43 -1.28 -16.73
C ASN A 29 4.93 -2.61 -17.34
N GLN A 30 5.81 -2.56 -18.35
CA GLN A 30 6.31 -3.77 -19.03
C GLN A 30 7.17 -4.70 -18.16
N GLU A 31 7.63 -4.24 -17.00
CA GLU A 31 8.34 -5.05 -16.01
C GLU A 31 7.37 -5.82 -15.12
N GLY A 32 6.11 -5.39 -15.02
CA GLY A 32 5.08 -6.05 -14.23
C GLY A 32 4.10 -5.11 -13.56
N ALA A 33 3.55 -5.55 -12.45
CA ALA A 33 2.71 -4.74 -11.57
C ALA A 33 3.16 -4.87 -10.11
N MET A 34 2.93 -3.80 -9.35
CA MET A 34 3.17 -3.76 -7.92
C MET A 34 1.97 -3.16 -7.21
N GLY A 35 1.64 -3.68 -6.03
CA GLY A 35 0.60 -3.15 -5.19
C GLY A 35 0.71 -3.55 -3.73
N PHE A 36 -0.16 -2.98 -2.90
CA PHE A 36 -0.17 -3.21 -1.46
C PHE A 36 -1.53 -3.66 -0.96
N VAL A 37 -1.56 -4.70 -0.14
CA VAL A 37 -2.73 -5.04 0.67
C VAL A 37 -2.91 -3.95 1.73
N PHE A 38 -4.01 -3.22 1.67
CA PHE A 38 -4.26 -2.08 2.56
C PHE A 38 -5.28 -2.34 3.67
N ASN A 39 -5.88 -3.53 3.70
CA ASN A 39 -6.89 -3.91 4.68
C ASN A 39 -6.43 -5.02 5.65
N LYS A 40 -5.11 -5.25 5.75
CA LYS A 40 -4.52 -6.29 6.61
C LYS A 40 -3.45 -5.66 7.50
N LEU A 41 -3.74 -5.56 8.80
CA LEU A 41 -2.77 -5.05 9.77
C LEU A 41 -1.62 -6.02 9.97
N PHE A 42 -0.42 -5.48 10.12
CA PHE A 42 0.73 -6.21 10.62
C PHE A 42 0.64 -6.31 12.16
N PRO A 43 1.10 -7.42 12.78
CA PRO A 43 0.94 -7.61 14.23
C PRO A 43 1.64 -6.58 15.13
N ARG A 44 2.62 -5.86 14.57
CA ARG A 44 3.40 -4.83 15.27
C ARG A 44 3.11 -3.47 14.64
N LYS A 45 3.13 -2.43 15.47
CA LYS A 45 3.09 -1.03 15.06
C LYS A 45 4.48 -0.52 14.64
N PHE A 46 4.51 0.65 14.02
CA PHE A 46 5.74 1.24 13.50
C PHE A 46 6.79 1.48 14.60
N ASN A 47 6.38 2.03 15.74
CA ASN A 47 7.25 2.30 16.86
C ASN A 47 7.71 1.05 17.64
N GLU A 48 7.18 -0.13 17.31
CA GLU A 48 7.69 -1.37 17.89
C GLU A 48 8.94 -1.85 17.14
N LEU A 49 9.24 -1.31 15.95
CA LEU A 49 10.50 -1.54 15.25
C LEU A 49 11.62 -0.76 15.92
N ALA A 50 12.75 -1.43 16.21
CA ALA A 50 13.82 -0.87 17.03
C ALA A 50 14.38 0.47 16.49
N GLU A 51 14.47 0.60 15.16
CA GLU A 51 14.92 1.82 14.49
C GLU A 51 13.96 3.01 14.66
N PHE A 52 12.67 2.73 14.89
CA PHE A 52 11.60 3.73 14.93
C PHE A 52 10.96 3.86 16.32
N ALA A 53 11.63 3.39 17.38
CA ALA A 53 11.10 3.34 18.74
C ALA A 53 10.58 4.68 19.29
N ASP A 54 11.18 5.79 18.86
CA ASP A 54 10.81 7.15 19.26
C ASP A 54 9.67 7.77 18.41
N CYS A 55 9.13 7.03 17.44
CA CYS A 55 8.00 7.49 16.64
C CYS A 55 6.67 7.27 17.37
N PRO A 56 5.60 8.01 17.00
CA PRO A 56 4.25 7.66 17.41
C PRO A 56 3.85 6.26 16.88
N PRO A 57 2.85 5.61 17.49
CA PRO A 57 2.48 4.23 17.20
C PRO A 57 1.62 4.09 15.94
N PHE A 58 2.14 4.53 14.79
CA PHE A 58 1.47 4.41 13.49
C PHE A 58 1.17 2.94 13.14
N PRO A 59 -0.01 2.64 12.57
CA PRO A 59 -0.31 1.30 12.07
C PRO A 59 0.64 0.86 10.96
N LEU A 60 1.07 -0.40 11.01
CA LEU A 60 1.73 -1.08 9.90
C LEU A 60 0.74 -2.05 9.25
N TYR A 61 0.84 -2.19 7.94
CA TYR A 61 0.04 -3.11 7.15
C TYR A 61 0.93 -4.20 6.55
N ASP A 62 0.40 -5.43 6.48
CA ASP A 62 1.03 -6.56 5.82
C ASP A 62 0.79 -6.42 4.31
N GLY A 63 1.64 -5.63 3.64
CA GLY A 63 1.45 -5.15 2.28
C GLY A 63 1.57 -6.24 1.20
N GLY A 64 2.27 -7.33 1.50
CA GLY A 64 2.29 -8.52 0.65
C GLY A 64 3.41 -9.50 0.98
N PRO A 65 3.47 -10.63 0.25
CA PRO A 65 4.41 -11.70 0.53
C PRO A 65 5.83 -11.42 0.01
N VAL A 66 6.01 -10.42 -0.86
CA VAL A 66 7.30 -10.09 -1.48
C VAL A 66 8.04 -9.04 -0.65
N ASP A 67 9.35 -9.17 -0.58
CA ASP A 67 10.28 -8.19 0.02
C ASP A 67 9.92 -7.73 1.44
N ARG A 68 9.72 -8.71 2.33
CA ARG A 68 9.23 -8.50 3.69
C ARG A 68 10.26 -7.89 4.66
N GLU A 69 11.44 -7.55 4.17
CA GLU A 69 12.50 -6.88 4.95
C GLU A 69 12.42 -5.35 4.82
N HIS A 70 11.68 -4.83 3.84
CA HIS A 70 11.59 -3.39 3.57
C HIS A 70 10.22 -2.79 3.93
N LEU A 71 10.28 -1.50 4.23
CA LEU A 71 9.11 -0.65 4.46
C LEU A 71 8.76 0.13 3.21
N TYR A 72 7.47 0.25 2.98
CA TYR A 72 6.89 1.01 1.89
C TYR A 72 5.80 1.94 2.43
N PHE A 73 5.45 2.97 1.68
CA PHE A 73 4.38 3.86 2.10
C PHE A 73 3.66 4.52 0.93
N ILE A 74 2.38 4.85 1.18
CA ILE A 74 1.61 5.78 0.36
C ILE A 74 1.15 6.93 1.23
N HIS A 75 1.06 8.13 0.68
CA HIS A 75 0.69 9.34 1.41
C HIS A 75 -0.10 10.32 0.55
N ARG A 76 -0.70 11.33 1.21
CA ARG A 76 -1.43 12.44 0.57
C ARG A 76 -0.81 13.81 0.80
N ARG A 77 0.44 13.83 1.26
CA ARG A 77 1.16 15.05 1.65
C ARG A 77 2.38 15.31 0.75
N PRO A 78 2.17 15.58 -0.55
CA PRO A 78 3.27 15.98 -1.44
C PRO A 78 3.85 17.35 -1.07
N ASP A 79 3.15 18.11 -0.22
CA ASP A 79 3.62 19.36 0.38
C ASP A 79 4.66 19.15 1.50
N LEU A 80 4.70 17.95 2.11
CA LEU A 80 5.68 17.60 3.15
C LEU A 80 6.74 16.60 2.68
N ILE A 81 6.34 15.62 1.87
CA ILE A 81 7.20 14.53 1.44
C ILE A 81 7.48 14.69 -0.06
N GLU A 82 8.72 15.06 -0.38
CA GLU A 82 9.18 15.21 -1.76
C GLU A 82 9.51 13.85 -2.41
N GLY A 83 9.58 13.83 -3.74
CA GLY A 83 9.98 12.64 -4.50
C GLY A 83 8.94 11.53 -4.64
N GLY A 84 7.75 11.69 -4.06
CA GLY A 84 6.65 10.74 -4.19
C GLY A 84 6.10 10.68 -5.63
N ILE A 85 5.79 9.47 -6.10
CA ILE A 85 5.22 9.23 -7.43
C ILE A 85 3.69 9.31 -7.32
N LYS A 86 3.06 10.21 -8.08
CA LYS A 86 1.60 10.33 -8.09
C LYS A 86 0.96 9.12 -8.77
N ILE A 87 0.19 8.34 -8.04
CA ILE A 87 -0.49 7.13 -8.55
C ILE A 87 -1.99 7.35 -8.79
N SER A 88 -2.62 8.31 -8.09
CA SER A 88 -4.00 8.70 -8.32
C SER A 88 -4.27 10.12 -7.81
N ALA A 89 -5.53 10.58 -7.87
CA ALA A 89 -5.88 11.92 -7.44
C ALA A 89 -5.65 12.13 -5.93
N GLY A 90 -4.51 12.76 -5.59
CA GLY A 90 -4.15 13.10 -4.21
C GLY A 90 -3.41 12.00 -3.45
N ILE A 91 -3.02 10.90 -4.11
CA ILE A 91 -2.29 9.79 -3.49
C ILE A 91 -0.96 9.60 -4.23
N TYR A 92 0.09 9.48 -3.43
CA TYR A 92 1.48 9.37 -3.85
C TYR A 92 2.09 8.13 -3.23
N TYR A 93 2.88 7.41 -4.02
CA TYR A 93 3.67 6.26 -3.61
C TYR A 93 5.12 6.67 -3.38
N GLY A 94 5.66 6.27 -2.23
CA GLY A 94 7.05 6.55 -1.87
C GLY A 94 7.36 8.03 -1.70
N GLY A 95 8.64 8.39 -1.85
CA GLY A 95 9.19 9.71 -1.57
C GLY A 95 10.32 9.63 -0.54
N ASP A 96 10.75 10.78 -0.03
CA ASP A 96 11.80 10.86 0.98
C ASP A 96 11.31 10.26 2.32
N PHE A 97 11.74 9.03 2.60
CA PHE A 97 11.32 8.30 3.79
C PHE A 97 11.80 8.95 5.10
N ALA A 98 12.99 9.53 5.11
CA ALA A 98 13.52 10.21 6.29
C ALA A 98 12.65 11.42 6.67
N THR A 99 12.19 12.16 5.67
CA THR A 99 11.27 13.30 5.82
C THR A 99 9.90 12.84 6.32
N ALA A 100 9.37 11.73 5.78
CA ALA A 100 8.13 11.15 6.29
C ALA A 100 8.25 10.78 7.78
N VAL A 101 9.35 10.12 8.18
CA VAL A 101 9.61 9.78 9.59
C VAL A 101 9.74 11.02 10.47
N ALA A 102 10.44 12.05 10.02
CA ALA A 102 10.56 13.31 10.77
C ALA A 102 9.20 13.98 10.98
N CYS A 103 8.38 14.06 9.93
CA CYS A 103 7.04 14.63 10.01
C CYS A 103 6.11 13.82 10.93
N MET A 104 6.22 12.48 10.93
CA MET A 104 5.50 11.62 11.88
C MET A 104 5.92 11.92 13.32
N LYS A 105 7.22 12.05 13.59
CA LYS A 105 7.75 12.37 14.94
C LYS A 105 7.29 13.74 15.44
N ASN A 106 7.25 14.74 14.56
CA ASN A 106 6.89 16.12 14.91
C ASN A 106 5.37 16.34 15.02
N GLY A 107 4.56 15.38 14.55
CA GLY A 107 3.09 15.49 14.52
C GLY A 107 2.54 16.25 13.31
N ASP A 108 3.37 16.52 12.30
CA ASP A 108 2.98 17.17 11.04
C ASP A 108 2.24 16.21 10.10
N LEU A 109 2.50 14.90 10.24
CA LEU A 109 1.74 13.81 9.62
C LEU A 109 0.85 13.14 10.66
N ARG A 110 -0.42 12.94 10.30
CA ARG A 110 -1.39 12.15 11.07
C ARG A 110 -1.50 10.73 10.49
N GLU A 111 -2.06 9.80 11.26
CA GLU A 111 -2.29 8.42 10.78
C GLU A 111 -3.10 8.37 9.48
N ASP A 112 -4.05 9.30 9.29
CA ASP A 112 -4.85 9.41 8.08
C ASP A 112 -4.08 10.02 6.88
N ASP A 113 -2.85 10.51 7.08
CA ASP A 113 -2.06 11.12 5.99
C ASP A 113 -1.17 10.12 5.26
N ILE A 114 -0.88 8.97 5.88
CA ILE A 114 0.12 8.02 5.44
C ILE A 114 -0.25 6.59 5.86
N LYS A 115 -0.12 5.63 4.94
CA LYS A 115 -0.11 4.20 5.28
C LYS A 115 1.27 3.62 5.07
N LEU A 116 1.72 2.84 6.03
CA LEU A 116 3.01 2.16 6.06
C LEU A 116 2.79 0.67 5.85
N PHE A 117 3.62 0.04 5.02
CA PHE A 117 3.51 -1.37 4.65
C PHE A 117 4.84 -2.09 4.88
N ILE A 118 4.76 -3.35 5.27
CA ILE A 118 5.87 -4.30 5.16
C ILE A 118 5.61 -5.20 3.96
N GLY A 119 6.56 -5.24 3.03
CA GLY A 119 6.47 -5.98 1.79
C GLY A 119 5.36 -5.50 0.85
N TYR A 120 5.28 -6.15 -0.31
CA TYR A 120 4.36 -5.82 -1.38
C TYR A 120 3.85 -7.05 -2.13
N CYS A 121 2.86 -6.84 -2.99
CA CYS A 121 2.32 -7.81 -3.93
C CYS A 121 2.88 -7.49 -5.32
N GLY A 122 3.53 -8.47 -5.95
CA GLY A 122 4.15 -8.32 -7.26
C GLY A 122 3.53 -9.27 -8.28
N TRP A 123 3.46 -8.81 -9.52
CA TRP A 123 3.01 -9.58 -10.67
C TRP A 123 3.98 -9.39 -11.81
N ASN A 124 4.22 -10.46 -12.58
CA ASN A 124 4.89 -10.33 -13.86
C ASN A 124 4.02 -9.58 -14.87
N TRP A 125 4.61 -9.18 -15.99
CA TRP A 125 3.89 -8.50 -17.06
C TRP A 125 2.66 -9.30 -17.51
N LYS A 126 1.50 -8.63 -17.53
CA LYS A 126 0.17 -9.16 -17.86
C LYS A 126 -0.40 -10.24 -16.93
N GLU A 127 0.30 -10.65 -15.88
CA GLU A 127 -0.18 -11.67 -14.95
C GLU A 127 -1.46 -11.19 -14.23
N ILE A 128 -1.44 -9.97 -13.69
CA ILE A 128 -2.61 -9.39 -13.03
C ILE A 128 -3.81 -9.22 -13.98
N ASP A 129 -3.58 -8.90 -15.26
CA ASP A 129 -4.65 -8.80 -16.25
C ASP A 129 -5.28 -10.17 -16.54
N GLY A 130 -4.45 -11.22 -16.58
CA GLY A 130 -4.90 -12.61 -16.67
C GLY A 130 -5.74 -13.01 -15.46
N GLU A 131 -5.24 -12.76 -14.24
CA GLU A 131 -5.96 -13.09 -13.00
C GLU A 131 -7.30 -12.35 -12.87
N LEU A 132 -7.41 -11.13 -13.39
CA LEU A 132 -8.68 -10.41 -13.51
C LEU A 132 -9.62 -11.04 -14.52
N ALA A 133 -9.11 -11.46 -15.68
CA ALA A 133 -9.90 -12.13 -16.70
C ALA A 133 -10.41 -13.51 -16.22
N GLU A 134 -9.60 -14.21 -15.41
CA GLU A 134 -9.94 -15.49 -14.78
C GLU A 134 -10.87 -15.34 -13.57
N GLY A 135 -11.00 -14.12 -13.03
CA GLY A 135 -11.88 -13.81 -11.91
C GLY A 135 -11.29 -14.11 -10.52
N SER A 136 -9.98 -14.28 -10.41
CA SER A 136 -9.26 -14.35 -9.13
C SER A 136 -9.30 -13.01 -8.39
N TRP A 137 -9.31 -11.92 -9.16
CA TRP A 137 -9.52 -10.55 -8.69
C TRP A 137 -10.72 -9.90 -9.34
N LYS A 138 -11.27 -8.88 -8.67
CA LYS A 138 -12.28 -7.98 -9.24
C LYS A 138 -11.86 -6.53 -9.02
N PRO A 139 -12.15 -5.61 -9.94
CA PRO A 139 -12.07 -4.18 -9.67
C PRO A 139 -12.93 -3.82 -8.45
N LEU A 140 -12.36 -3.05 -7.53
CA LEU A 140 -13.10 -2.52 -6.38
C LEU A 140 -13.76 -1.19 -6.79
N GLU A 141 -15.06 -1.25 -7.11
CA GLU A 141 -15.86 -0.09 -7.54
C GLU A 141 -16.65 0.54 -6.38
N GLY A 142 -17.03 1.81 -6.54
CA GLY A 142 -18.04 2.46 -5.70
C GLY A 142 -17.61 2.81 -4.27
N VAL A 143 -16.35 2.58 -3.90
CA VAL A 143 -15.83 3.03 -2.62
C VAL A 143 -15.34 4.47 -2.76
N ASN A 144 -15.66 5.34 -1.81
CA ASN A 144 -14.99 6.64 -1.71
C ASN A 144 -13.54 6.34 -1.28
N LEU A 145 -12.67 6.12 -2.25
CA LEU A 145 -11.31 5.59 -2.03
C LEU A 145 -10.45 6.51 -1.17
N LEU A 146 -10.80 7.80 -1.08
CA LEU A 146 -10.24 8.69 -0.08
C LEU A 146 -10.54 8.14 1.33
N GLN A 147 -11.79 7.78 1.65
CA GLN A 147 -12.15 7.15 2.93
C GLN A 147 -11.65 5.71 3.13
N VAL A 148 -11.04 5.07 2.11
CA VAL A 148 -10.47 3.72 2.24
C VAL A 148 -9.02 3.77 2.65
N ILE A 149 -8.34 4.85 2.27
CA ILE A 149 -6.98 5.12 2.72
C ILE A 149 -6.98 5.91 4.03
N LEU A 150 -8.05 6.67 4.32
CA LEU A 150 -8.32 7.33 5.59
C LEU A 150 -8.92 6.36 6.61
#